data_AF-A0A3Q1EC44-F1
#
_entry.id   AF-A0A3Q1EC44-F1
#
_cell.length_a   1.000
_cell.length_b   1.000
_cell.length_c   1.000
_cell.angle_alpha   90.00
_cell.angle_beta   90.00
_cell.angle_gamma   90.00
#
_symmetry.space_group_name_H-M   'P 1'
#
loop_
_entity.id
_entity.type
_entity.pdbx_description
1 polymer ?
#
loop_
_entity_poly.entity_id
_entity_poly.type
_entity_poly.pdbx_seq_one_letter_code
_entity_poly.pdbx_strand_id
1 'polypeptide(L)'
;MKLSVFLLPTLLALSSAAPQDFDKREEQRNVSSRSVALENHSEITAKASMKHARILSLSRTQQKRPVQSSSVVSDDGTILEWVTWNNSLPNDTVSIYNNYVHRTDYICKYKCEAGFYTPDLGPYCNYPLKKNVYKGSPFQILVNRDNFEILEWKDGSYGSVPKNSVWTCRGEEIYVGKNKYGLGKVVTQDKVFYLPYMGSEYWYNDYQVLTISENIVSQQIDNVVYNTDKSTIVDYPPEIIHETAITNYECTPVVETDSLSKTYQVEQRWDNTYSV
;
A
#
# COMPACT_ATOMS: atom_id res chain seq x y z
N MET A 1 -24.05 -23.93 -45.16
CA MET A 1 -23.03 -24.36 -44.19
C MET A 1 -23.01 -23.35 -43.05
N LYS A 2 -23.36 -23.81 -41.84
CA LYS A 2 -23.26 -23.05 -40.59
C LYS A 2 -21.79 -23.06 -40.15
N LEU A 3 -21.23 -21.92 -39.76
CA LEU A 3 -20.06 -21.88 -38.87
C LEU A 3 -20.41 -21.01 -37.68
N SER A 4 -20.61 -21.69 -36.56
CA SER A 4 -20.78 -21.11 -35.23
C SER A 4 -19.44 -20.59 -34.72
N VAL A 5 -19.39 -19.33 -34.30
CA VAL A 5 -18.27 -18.79 -33.52
C VAL A 5 -18.66 -18.91 -32.05
N PHE A 6 -18.02 -19.83 -31.34
CA PHE A 6 -18.10 -19.92 -29.88
C PHE A 6 -17.21 -18.84 -29.27
N LEU A 7 -17.83 -17.82 -28.66
CA LEU A 7 -17.18 -16.97 -27.66
C LEU A 7 -17.15 -17.74 -26.34
N LEU A 8 -15.96 -18.07 -25.84
CA LEU A 8 -15.76 -18.47 -24.44
C LEU A 8 -15.69 -17.21 -23.57
N PRO A 9 -16.57 -17.03 -22.57
CA PRO A 9 -16.31 -16.08 -21.50
C PRO A 9 -15.37 -16.75 -20.49
N THR A 10 -14.20 -16.16 -20.28
CA THR A 10 -13.30 -16.50 -19.19
C THR A 10 -13.95 -16.13 -17.86
N LEU A 11 -14.31 -17.13 -17.04
CA LEU A 11 -14.70 -16.92 -15.65
C LEU A 11 -13.48 -16.44 -14.85
N LEU A 12 -13.50 -15.18 -14.42
CA LEU A 12 -12.68 -14.72 -13.30
C LEU A 12 -13.27 -15.29 -12.01
N ALA A 13 -12.55 -16.21 -11.38
CA ALA A 13 -12.89 -16.71 -10.05
C ALA A 13 -12.65 -15.59 -9.03
N LEU A 14 -13.72 -14.90 -8.64
CA LEU A 14 -13.71 -13.97 -7.52
C LEU A 14 -13.73 -14.78 -6.22
N SER A 15 -12.65 -14.68 -5.46
CA SER A 15 -12.56 -15.24 -4.11
C SER A 15 -13.49 -14.46 -3.18
N SER A 16 -14.54 -15.11 -2.67
CA SER A 16 -15.36 -14.58 -1.60
C SER A 16 -14.67 -14.83 -0.25
N ALA A 17 -14.32 -13.76 0.44
CA ALA A 17 -13.97 -13.81 1.86
C ALA A 17 -15.13 -13.20 2.65
N ALA A 18 -15.90 -14.04 3.33
CA ALA A 18 -16.88 -13.60 4.31
C ALA A 18 -16.17 -13.37 5.66
N PRO A 19 -16.41 -12.26 6.38
CA PRO A 19 -15.91 -12.11 7.74
C PRO A 19 -16.58 -13.14 8.65
N GLN A 20 -15.79 -13.99 9.30
CA GLN A 20 -16.26 -14.71 10.49
C GLN A 20 -16.28 -13.70 11.64
N ASP A 21 -17.48 -13.41 12.12
CA ASP A 21 -17.74 -12.55 13.27
C ASP A 21 -17.20 -13.22 14.54
N PHE A 22 -15.95 -12.93 14.90
CA PHE A 22 -15.36 -13.34 16.17
C PHE A 22 -15.52 -12.21 17.20
N ASP A 23 -16.74 -12.06 17.73
CA ASP A 23 -16.92 -11.39 19.01
C ASP A 23 -17.92 -12.16 19.89
N LYS A 24 -17.44 -13.27 20.46
CA LYS A 24 -18.04 -13.85 21.68
C LYS A 24 -17.09 -13.61 22.84
N ARG A 25 -17.19 -12.40 23.41
CA ARG A 25 -16.65 -12.11 24.74
C ARG A 25 -17.62 -12.66 25.79
N GLU A 26 -17.47 -13.93 26.15
CA GLU A 26 -18.06 -14.47 27.38
C GLU A 26 -17.20 -14.05 28.58
N GLU A 27 -17.64 -13.03 29.31
CA GLU A 27 -17.20 -12.76 30.67
C GLU A 27 -17.77 -13.83 31.61
N GLN A 28 -16.97 -14.84 31.97
CA GLN A 28 -17.24 -15.66 33.16
C GLN A 28 -16.38 -15.17 34.33
N ARG A 29 -17.02 -14.44 35.25
CA ARG A 29 -16.56 -14.34 36.63
C ARG A 29 -16.82 -15.67 37.33
N ASN A 30 -15.79 -16.27 37.93
CA ASN A 30 -15.89 -16.91 39.25
C ASN A 30 -14.52 -17.19 39.90
N VAL A 31 -14.22 -16.38 40.91
CA VAL A 31 -13.73 -16.67 42.27
C VAL A 31 -12.97 -18.00 42.55
N SER A 32 -11.68 -17.83 42.90
CA SER A 32 -10.87 -18.46 43.97
C SER A 32 -11.00 -19.96 44.32
N SER A 33 -9.86 -20.68 44.22
CA SER A 33 -9.31 -21.45 45.35
C SER A 33 -7.83 -21.90 45.17
N ARG A 34 -6.99 -21.40 46.07
CA ARG A 34 -5.76 -21.95 46.72
C ARG A 34 -4.99 -23.17 46.17
N SER A 35 -3.68 -22.92 45.95
CA SER A 35 -2.45 -23.61 46.40
C SER A 35 -2.28 -25.13 46.25
N VAL A 36 -1.18 -25.56 45.63
CA VAL A 36 -0.14 -26.44 46.24
C VAL A 36 1.21 -26.17 45.54
N ALA A 37 2.24 -25.93 46.34
CA ALA A 37 3.64 -25.93 45.94
C ALA A 37 4.21 -27.35 46.12
N LEU A 38 5.13 -27.78 45.24
CA LEU A 38 6.17 -28.73 45.63
C LEU A 38 7.45 -28.46 44.85
N GLU A 39 8.51 -28.28 45.62
CA GLU A 39 9.88 -27.98 45.22
C GLU A 39 10.68 -29.23 44.79
N ASN A 40 11.72 -28.94 44.01
CA ASN A 40 13.09 -29.51 44.02
C ASN A 40 13.33 -30.99 43.72
N HIS A 41 14.19 -31.23 42.72
CA HIS A 41 15.52 -31.82 42.95
C HIS A 41 16.51 -31.48 41.80
N SER A 42 17.68 -30.98 42.23
CA SER A 42 19.01 -30.81 41.59
C SER A 42 19.59 -32.14 41.07
N GLU A 43 20.65 -32.28 40.26
CA GLU A 43 21.72 -31.47 39.65
C GLU A 43 22.41 -32.41 38.62
N ILE A 44 23.09 -31.90 37.59
CA ILE A 44 24.45 -32.33 37.15
C ILE A 44 24.90 -31.44 35.99
N THR A 45 26.15 -31.03 36.12
CA THR A 45 26.85 -29.93 35.46
C THR A 45 27.46 -30.33 34.11
N ALA A 46 27.33 -29.47 33.09
CA ALA A 46 28.32 -29.35 32.02
C ALA A 46 28.32 -27.91 31.48
N LYS A 47 29.42 -27.20 31.72
CA LYS A 47 29.66 -25.82 31.30
C LYS A 47 29.91 -25.76 29.80
N ALA A 48 29.08 -25.01 29.07
CA ALA A 48 29.43 -24.45 27.76
C ALA A 48 28.91 -23.01 27.68
N SER A 49 29.84 -22.07 27.68
CA SER A 49 29.62 -20.63 27.64
C SER A 49 29.14 -20.20 26.25
N MET A 50 27.84 -19.98 26.08
CA MET A 50 27.27 -19.20 24.97
C MET A 50 26.73 -17.88 25.50
N LYS A 51 27.40 -16.78 25.11
CA LYS A 51 27.00 -15.42 25.46
C LYS A 51 25.67 -15.11 24.77
N HIS A 52 24.69 -14.73 25.59
CA HIS A 52 23.33 -14.43 25.20
C HIS A 52 23.26 -13.13 24.39
N ALA A 53 22.69 -13.18 23.18
CA ALA A 53 22.14 -12.01 22.53
C ALA A 53 20.78 -11.70 23.19
N ARG A 54 20.68 -10.57 23.90
CA ARG A 54 19.41 -10.04 24.38
C ARG A 54 18.55 -9.69 23.18
N ILE A 55 17.47 -10.44 22.95
CA ILE A 55 16.37 -10.03 22.09
C ILE A 55 15.67 -8.88 22.81
N LEU A 56 15.90 -7.65 22.35
CA LEU A 56 15.12 -6.49 22.76
C LEU A 56 13.74 -6.62 22.10
N SER A 57 12.74 -6.98 22.91
CA SER A 57 11.34 -6.87 22.53
C SER A 57 11.01 -5.40 22.25
N LEU A 58 10.87 -5.04 20.98
CA LEU A 58 10.32 -3.76 20.56
C LEU A 58 8.82 -3.75 20.90
N SER A 59 8.48 -3.21 22.06
CA SER A 59 7.11 -2.82 22.40
C SER A 59 6.66 -1.73 21.44
N ARG A 60 5.87 -2.11 20.42
CA ARG A 60 5.25 -1.20 19.45
C ARG A 60 4.10 -0.46 20.15
N THR A 61 4.39 0.68 20.75
CA THR A 61 3.34 1.63 21.17
C THR A 61 2.65 2.18 19.93
N GLN A 62 1.50 1.63 19.57
CA GLN A 62 0.60 2.20 18.58
C GLN A 62 0.04 3.52 19.13
N GLN A 63 0.61 4.65 18.70
CA GLN A 63 -0.09 5.93 18.78
C GLN A 63 -1.12 5.96 17.65
N LYS A 64 -2.41 5.81 17.99
CA LYS A 64 -3.51 6.13 17.07
C LYS A 64 -3.48 7.64 16.82
N ARG A 65 -3.22 8.05 15.58
CA ARG A 65 -3.50 9.41 15.10
C ARG A 65 -4.67 9.36 14.11
N PRO A 66 -5.57 10.35 14.12
CA PRO A 66 -6.66 10.41 13.16
C PRO A 66 -6.08 10.74 11.78
N VAL A 67 -6.21 9.80 10.84
CA VAL A 67 -5.81 9.99 9.45
C VAL A 67 -6.93 10.79 8.76
N GLN A 68 -6.63 12.04 8.43
CA GLN A 68 -7.50 12.88 7.60
C GLN A 68 -7.35 12.37 6.16
N SER A 69 -8.29 11.52 5.74
CA SER A 69 -8.26 10.88 4.42
C SER A 69 -8.63 11.87 3.32
N SER A 70 -7.62 12.42 2.65
CA SER A 70 -7.74 12.95 1.30
C SER A 70 -6.80 12.14 0.40
N SER A 71 -7.31 11.04 -0.16
CA SER A 71 -6.62 10.24 -1.17
C SER A 71 -6.76 10.96 -2.52
N VAL A 72 -5.74 11.72 -2.90
CA VAL A 72 -5.54 12.14 -4.29
C VAL A 72 -4.65 11.07 -4.92
N VAL A 73 -5.27 10.09 -5.57
CA VAL A 73 -4.57 9.06 -6.34
C VAL A 73 -4.32 9.61 -7.74
N SER A 74 -3.12 9.39 -8.28
CA SER A 74 -2.76 9.79 -9.65
C SER A 74 -3.60 8.97 -10.65
N ASP A 75 -3.96 9.50 -11.85
CA ASP A 75 -4.80 8.74 -12.82
C ASP A 75 -4.22 7.37 -13.24
N ASP A 76 -2.96 7.13 -12.90
CA ASP A 76 -2.19 5.94 -13.23
C ASP A 76 -2.49 4.77 -12.25
N GLY A 77 -3.37 4.96 -11.25
CA GLY A 77 -3.81 3.94 -10.27
C GLY A 77 -2.82 3.70 -9.12
N THR A 78 -1.68 4.39 -9.12
CA THR A 78 -0.61 4.24 -8.14
C THR A 78 -0.76 5.27 -7.02
N ILE A 79 -0.32 4.91 -5.81
CA ILE A 79 -0.30 5.86 -4.69
C ILE A 79 1.04 6.59 -4.53
N LEU A 80 1.91 6.46 -5.55
CA LEU A 80 3.05 7.34 -5.76
C LEU A 80 2.56 8.74 -6.14
N GLU A 81 3.04 9.73 -5.40
CA GLU A 81 2.63 11.12 -5.58
C GLU A 81 3.83 12.07 -5.65
N TRP A 82 3.71 13.08 -6.53
CA TRP A 82 4.63 14.20 -6.62
C TRP A 82 4.15 15.34 -5.73
N VAL A 83 4.65 15.40 -4.49
CA VAL A 83 4.22 16.38 -3.48
C VAL A 83 5.04 17.66 -3.61
N THR A 84 4.39 18.81 -3.67
CA THR A 84 5.07 20.11 -3.68
C THR A 84 5.80 20.35 -2.35
N TRP A 85 7.08 20.72 -2.43
CA TRP A 85 7.91 21.02 -1.28
C TRP A 85 7.31 22.13 -0.41
N ASN A 86 7.18 21.88 0.90
CA ASN A 86 6.65 22.83 1.86
C ASN A 86 7.55 22.95 3.10
N ASN A 87 8.81 23.35 2.88
CA ASN A 87 9.84 23.63 3.90
C ASN A 87 10.20 22.47 4.85
N SER A 88 9.65 21.29 4.62
CA SER A 88 9.90 20.09 5.40
C SER A 88 9.82 18.89 4.48
N LEU A 89 10.61 17.87 4.80
CA LEU A 89 10.63 16.61 4.09
C LEU A 89 9.37 15.81 4.48
N PRO A 90 8.49 15.46 3.53
CA PRO A 90 7.33 14.60 3.81
C PRO A 90 7.75 13.23 4.31
N ASN A 91 6.88 12.59 5.09
CA ASN A 91 7.04 11.17 5.42
C ASN A 91 7.00 10.31 4.15
N ASP A 92 7.64 9.15 4.20
CA ASP A 92 7.66 8.17 3.11
C ASP A 92 8.20 8.72 1.77
N THR A 93 9.05 9.75 1.85
CA THR A 93 9.78 10.27 0.68
C THR A 93 10.73 9.21 0.15
N VAL A 94 10.67 8.96 -1.16
CA VAL A 94 11.54 8.00 -1.83
C VAL A 94 12.97 8.55 -1.89
N SER A 95 13.93 7.75 -1.45
CA SER A 95 15.34 8.12 -1.42
C SER A 95 16.24 6.96 -1.81
N ILE A 96 17.48 7.30 -2.14
CA ILE A 96 18.58 6.35 -2.25
C ILE A 96 19.72 6.78 -1.34
N TYR A 97 20.49 5.80 -0.87
CA TYR A 97 21.81 6.10 -0.32
C TYR A 97 22.83 6.13 -1.47
N ASN A 98 23.37 7.30 -1.75
CA ASN A 98 24.39 7.51 -2.77
C ASN A 98 25.76 7.17 -2.19
N ASN A 99 26.24 5.95 -2.49
CA ASN A 99 27.53 5.45 -2.02
C ASN A 99 28.73 6.24 -2.57
N TYR A 100 28.60 6.92 -3.72
CA TYR A 100 29.72 7.63 -4.34
C TYR A 100 30.06 8.93 -3.61
N VAL A 101 29.05 9.63 -3.08
CA VAL A 101 29.22 10.87 -2.32
C VAL A 101 28.83 10.74 -0.84
N HIS A 102 28.57 9.52 -0.37
CA HIS A 102 28.26 9.17 1.02
C HIS A 102 27.10 9.96 1.65
N ARG A 103 25.99 10.15 0.93
CA ARG A 103 24.81 10.85 1.45
C ARG A 103 23.48 10.24 0.96
N THR A 104 22.40 10.63 1.62
CA THR A 104 21.04 10.31 1.16
C THR A 104 20.57 11.37 0.16
N ASP A 105 20.18 10.90 -1.02
CA ASP A 105 19.60 11.71 -2.08
C ASP A 105 18.12 11.35 -2.22
N TYR A 106 17.23 12.35 -2.11
CA TYR A 106 15.79 12.20 -2.28
C TYR A 106 15.38 12.52 -3.70
N ILE A 107 14.43 11.77 -4.23
CA ILE A 107 13.96 11.94 -5.61
C ILE A 107 13.09 13.18 -5.69
N CYS A 108 13.47 14.12 -6.56
CA CYS A 108 12.71 15.35 -6.78
C CYS A 108 12.58 15.64 -8.27
N LYS A 109 11.66 16.54 -8.60
CA LYS A 109 11.59 17.18 -9.92
C LYS A 109 11.35 18.68 -9.80
N TYR A 110 11.93 19.42 -10.74
CA TYR A 110 11.55 20.81 -11.00
C TYR A 110 10.94 20.91 -12.39
N LYS A 111 9.67 21.32 -12.48
CA LYS A 111 8.86 21.11 -13.68
C LYS A 111 8.87 19.61 -14.05
N CYS A 112 9.42 19.25 -15.20
CA CYS A 112 9.54 17.87 -15.66
C CYS A 112 10.95 17.30 -15.52
N GLU A 113 11.89 18.07 -14.98
CA GLU A 113 13.28 17.65 -14.85
C GLU A 113 13.50 16.89 -13.54
N ALA A 114 13.78 15.58 -13.64
CA ALA A 114 14.14 14.77 -12.47
C ALA A 114 15.56 15.09 -12.01
N GLY A 115 15.76 15.01 -10.70
CA GLY A 115 17.05 15.27 -10.06
C GLY A 115 17.07 14.73 -8.64
N PHE A 116 17.84 15.39 -7.78
CA PHE A 116 17.90 15.04 -6.37
C PHE A 116 17.83 16.25 -5.44
N TYR A 117 17.17 16.02 -4.30
CA TYR A 117 17.21 16.90 -3.14
C TYR A 117 18.09 16.26 -2.07
N THR A 118 18.88 17.07 -1.39
CA THR A 118 19.59 16.68 -0.18
C THR A 118 19.67 17.89 0.76
N PRO A 119 19.48 17.71 2.08
CA PRO A 119 19.49 18.83 3.02
C PRO A 119 20.77 19.70 2.95
N ASP A 120 21.92 19.08 2.69
CA ASP A 120 23.23 19.74 2.66
C ASP A 120 23.38 20.79 1.54
N LEU A 121 22.57 20.70 0.49
CA LEU A 121 22.61 21.61 -0.66
C LEU A 121 21.51 22.69 -0.64
N GLY A 122 20.75 22.75 0.46
CA GLY A 122 19.64 23.66 0.66
C GLY A 122 18.31 23.15 0.08
N PRO A 123 17.20 23.90 0.25
CA PRO A 123 15.85 23.50 -0.13
C PRO A 123 15.61 23.65 -1.64
N TYR A 124 16.40 22.93 -2.45
CA TYR A 124 16.35 22.97 -3.91
C TYR A 124 16.40 21.56 -4.49
N CYS A 125 15.66 21.35 -5.57
CA CYS A 125 15.89 20.21 -6.44
C CYS A 125 17.09 20.49 -7.36
N ASN A 126 18.15 19.68 -7.28
CA ASN A 126 19.32 19.79 -8.14
C ASN A 126 19.07 18.90 -9.37
N TYR A 127 18.95 19.50 -10.55
CA TYR A 127 18.60 18.78 -11.77
C TYR A 127 19.55 19.13 -12.93
N PRO A 128 19.81 18.18 -13.84
CA PRO A 128 20.64 18.40 -15.01
C PRO A 128 19.82 19.03 -16.14
N LEU A 129 20.36 20.06 -16.79
CA LEU A 129 19.78 20.61 -18.02
C LEU A 129 20.86 21.28 -18.87
N LYS A 130 20.87 21.01 -20.19
CA LYS A 130 21.69 21.76 -21.17
C LYS A 130 23.15 21.92 -20.72
N LYS A 131 23.80 20.82 -20.32
CA LYS A 131 25.21 20.72 -19.89
C LYS A 131 25.53 21.33 -18.51
N ASN A 132 24.55 21.83 -17.77
CA ASN A 132 24.73 22.42 -16.44
C ASN A 132 23.83 21.77 -15.38
N VAL A 133 24.15 22.01 -14.12
CA VAL A 133 23.26 21.69 -12.98
C VAL A 133 22.56 22.96 -12.51
N TYR A 134 21.24 22.89 -12.39
CA TYR A 134 20.42 23.98 -11.89
C TYR A 134 19.76 23.62 -10.56
N LYS A 135 19.44 24.65 -9.79
CA LYS A 135 18.69 24.55 -8.53
C LYS A 135 17.26 25.04 -8.77
N GLY A 136 16.29 24.15 -8.61
CA GLY A 136 14.87 24.43 -8.82
C GLY A 136 14.12 24.67 -7.51
N SER A 137 13.28 25.72 -7.48
CA SER A 137 12.30 25.98 -6.43
C SER A 137 11.16 26.85 -6.99
N PRO A 138 9.88 26.63 -6.59
CA PRO A 138 9.40 25.47 -5.84
C PRO A 138 9.57 24.18 -6.66
N PHE A 139 9.75 23.05 -5.97
CA PHE A 139 9.95 21.75 -6.59
C PHE A 139 9.00 20.72 -5.99
N GLN A 140 8.88 19.56 -6.63
CA GLN A 140 8.10 18.43 -6.14
C GLN A 140 9.03 17.30 -5.72
N ILE A 141 8.63 16.55 -4.70
CA ILE A 141 9.36 15.41 -4.17
C ILE A 141 8.50 14.15 -4.35
N LEU A 142 9.15 13.02 -4.63
CA LEU A 142 8.43 11.76 -4.84
C LEU A 142 8.13 11.10 -3.49
N VAL A 143 6.86 10.84 -3.21
CA VAL A 143 6.40 10.20 -1.99
C VAL A 143 5.70 8.90 -2.34
N ASN A 144 6.06 7.82 -1.63
CA ASN A 144 5.35 6.55 -1.69
C ASN A 144 4.53 6.42 -0.41
N ARG A 145 3.31 6.95 -0.43
CA ARG A 145 2.47 7.06 0.77
C ARG A 145 2.34 5.69 1.45
N ASP A 146 2.52 5.65 2.76
CA ASP A 146 2.44 4.41 3.56
C ASP A 146 3.43 3.30 3.13
N ASN A 147 4.40 3.62 2.26
CA ASN A 147 5.31 2.68 1.60
C ASN A 147 4.57 1.52 0.90
N PHE A 148 3.41 1.81 0.30
CA PHE A 148 2.54 0.80 -0.30
C PHE A 148 3.11 0.21 -1.58
N GLU A 149 3.66 1.05 -2.46
CA GLU A 149 4.22 0.60 -3.73
C GLU A 149 5.55 -0.10 -3.50
N ILE A 150 5.74 -1.26 -4.13
CA ILE A 150 7.03 -1.94 -4.14
C ILE A 150 7.86 -1.32 -5.26
N LEU A 151 8.82 -0.48 -4.89
CA LEU A 151 9.71 0.18 -5.84
C LEU A 151 10.94 -0.68 -6.12
N GLU A 152 11.32 -0.78 -7.38
CA GLU A 152 12.52 -1.48 -7.81
C GLU A 152 13.30 -0.66 -8.84
N TRP A 153 14.61 -0.89 -8.89
CA TRP A 153 15.50 -0.30 -9.88
C TRP A 153 15.84 -1.35 -10.92
N LYS A 154 15.38 -1.13 -12.15
CA LYS A 154 15.60 -2.05 -13.27
C LYS A 154 16.61 -1.48 -14.25
N ASP A 155 17.48 -2.34 -14.74
CA ASP A 155 18.52 -1.94 -15.69
C ASP A 155 17.90 -1.45 -17.00
N GLY A 156 18.48 -0.38 -17.54
CA GLY A 156 18.10 0.22 -18.80
C GLY A 156 19.34 0.75 -19.53
N SER A 157 19.23 0.87 -20.84
CA SER A 157 20.31 1.41 -21.64
C SER A 157 19.81 2.01 -22.95
N TYR A 158 20.54 2.99 -23.50
CA TYR A 158 20.26 3.57 -24.82
C TYR A 158 18.81 4.03 -25.02
N GLY A 159 18.22 4.63 -24.00
CA GLY A 159 16.83 5.11 -24.00
C GLY A 159 15.78 4.05 -23.68
N SER A 160 16.16 2.80 -23.42
CA SER A 160 15.21 1.79 -22.97
C SER A 160 14.70 2.11 -21.56
N VAL A 161 13.39 1.93 -21.38
CA VAL A 161 12.71 2.09 -20.09
C VAL A 161 11.79 0.88 -19.90
N PRO A 162 11.83 0.20 -18.73
CA PRO A 162 10.92 -0.91 -18.46
C PRO A 162 9.47 -0.45 -18.32
N LYS A 163 8.54 -1.41 -18.35
CA LYS A 163 7.13 -1.13 -18.04
C LYS A 163 6.98 -0.60 -16.60
N ASN A 164 5.98 0.24 -16.37
CA ASN A 164 5.67 0.90 -15.08
C ASN A 164 6.83 1.74 -14.53
N SER A 165 7.58 2.37 -15.43
CA SER A 165 8.62 3.33 -15.07
C SER A 165 8.00 4.61 -14.54
N VAL A 166 8.61 5.18 -13.49
CA VAL A 166 8.16 6.44 -12.90
C VAL A 166 8.59 7.61 -13.78
N TRP A 167 7.63 8.24 -14.46
CA TRP A 167 7.83 9.45 -15.24
C TRP A 167 7.64 10.73 -14.41
N THR A 168 8.17 11.84 -14.93
CA THR A 168 8.04 13.15 -14.27
C THR A 168 6.80 13.92 -14.70
N CYS A 169 6.42 13.89 -15.98
CA CYS A 169 5.32 14.65 -16.54
C CYS A 169 4.55 13.83 -17.56
N ARG A 170 3.23 14.02 -17.62
CA ARG A 170 2.40 13.40 -18.66
C ARG A 170 2.78 13.91 -20.03
N GLY A 171 2.98 13.00 -20.96
CA GLY A 171 3.34 13.32 -22.35
C GLY A 171 4.82 13.67 -22.56
N GLU A 172 5.63 13.73 -21.49
CA GLU A 172 7.08 13.82 -21.60
C GLU A 172 7.71 12.46 -21.31
N GLU A 173 8.59 12.01 -22.20
CA GLU A 173 9.29 10.73 -22.03
C GLU A 173 10.55 10.90 -21.15
N ILE A 174 10.37 11.52 -19.98
CA ILE A 174 11.41 11.76 -18.98
C ILE A 174 11.11 10.93 -17.74
N TYR A 175 12.07 10.09 -17.37
CA TYR A 175 11.92 9.11 -16.30
C TYR A 175 12.95 9.31 -15.19
N VAL A 176 12.59 8.88 -13.98
CA VAL A 176 13.50 8.88 -12.84
C VAL A 176 14.53 7.77 -13.01
N GLY A 177 15.81 8.16 -13.03
CA GLY A 177 16.92 7.22 -13.20
C GLY A 177 17.99 7.36 -12.15
N LYS A 178 18.84 6.34 -12.06
CA LYS A 178 20.10 6.38 -11.33
C LYS A 178 21.20 5.64 -12.05
N ASN A 179 22.44 5.94 -11.69
CA ASN A 179 23.56 5.04 -11.92
C ASN A 179 24.41 4.95 -10.64
N LYS A 180 25.62 4.40 -10.74
CA LYS A 180 26.53 4.25 -9.58
C LYS A 180 26.95 5.58 -8.93
N TYR A 181 26.76 6.71 -9.61
CA TYR A 181 27.18 8.04 -9.14
C TYR A 181 26.05 8.87 -8.53
N GLY A 182 24.77 8.51 -8.78
CA GLY A 182 23.63 9.20 -8.17
C GLY A 182 22.36 9.17 -9.00
N LEU A 183 21.38 9.97 -8.56
CA LEU A 183 20.08 10.18 -9.20
C LEU A 183 20.15 11.19 -10.33
N GLY A 184 19.29 11.03 -11.32
CA GLY A 184 19.13 11.96 -12.43
C GLY A 184 17.88 11.64 -13.25
N LYS A 185 17.94 11.95 -14.55
CA LYS A 185 16.83 11.75 -15.48
C LYS A 185 17.23 10.88 -16.66
N VAL A 186 16.34 10.01 -17.10
CA VAL A 186 16.46 9.28 -18.36
C VAL A 186 15.57 9.97 -19.38
N VAL A 187 16.14 10.37 -20.51
CA VAL A 187 15.40 10.98 -21.63
C VAL A 187 15.46 9.98 -22.78
N THR A 188 14.34 9.32 -23.07
CA THR A 188 14.28 8.25 -24.08
C THR A 188 14.57 8.75 -25.48
N GLN A 189 14.11 9.96 -25.81
CA GLN A 189 14.34 10.62 -27.10
C GLN A 189 15.82 10.84 -27.38
N ASP A 190 16.57 11.26 -26.36
CA ASP A 190 18.01 11.47 -26.43
C ASP A 190 18.79 10.15 -26.26
N LYS A 191 18.12 9.08 -25.81
CA LYS A 191 18.68 7.75 -25.52
C LYS A 191 19.75 7.74 -24.42
N VAL A 192 19.67 8.66 -23.47
CA VAL A 192 20.69 8.82 -22.42
C VAL A 192 20.10 9.08 -21.04
N PHE A 193 20.88 8.72 -20.03
CA PHE A 193 20.72 9.17 -18.65
C PHE A 193 21.59 10.39 -18.38
N TYR A 194 20.99 11.47 -17.91
CA TYR A 194 21.68 12.67 -17.47
C TYR A 194 21.81 12.71 -15.94
N LEU A 195 23.04 12.90 -15.47
CA LEU A 195 23.41 12.98 -14.07
C LEU A 195 23.85 14.42 -13.71
N PRO A 196 23.21 15.07 -12.74
CA PRO A 196 23.72 16.31 -12.16
C PRO A 196 24.85 16.02 -11.16
N TYR A 197 26.08 16.44 -11.47
CA TYR A 197 27.22 16.24 -10.56
C TYR A 197 28.18 17.43 -10.57
N MET A 198 28.53 17.94 -9.38
CA MET A 198 29.53 19.01 -9.18
C MET A 198 29.38 20.22 -10.13
N GLY A 199 28.15 20.65 -10.41
CA GLY A 199 27.86 21.81 -11.27
C GLY A 199 27.77 21.52 -12.76
N SER A 200 28.08 20.29 -13.20
CA SER A 200 28.00 19.88 -14.60
C SER A 200 27.01 18.72 -14.81
N GLU A 201 26.39 18.70 -15.98
CA GLU A 201 25.57 17.57 -16.43
C GLU A 201 26.48 16.56 -17.13
N TYR A 202 26.46 15.32 -16.64
CA TYR A 202 27.11 14.17 -17.27
C TYR A 202 26.05 13.30 -17.93
N TRP A 203 26.43 12.56 -18.97
CA TRP A 203 25.54 11.64 -19.65
C TRP A 203 26.12 10.23 -19.68
N TYR A 204 25.25 9.22 -19.62
CA TYR A 204 25.60 7.82 -19.64
C TYR A 204 24.58 7.04 -20.48
N ASN A 205 25.04 6.01 -21.18
CA ASN A 205 24.15 5.11 -21.92
C ASN A 205 23.58 3.99 -21.03
N ASP A 206 24.25 3.64 -19.94
CA ASP A 206 23.83 2.59 -19.01
C ASP A 206 23.38 3.20 -17.69
N TYR A 207 22.21 2.76 -17.22
CA TYR A 207 21.54 3.31 -16.05
C TYR A 207 20.53 2.31 -15.48
N GLN A 208 19.87 2.69 -14.39
CA GLN A 208 18.71 2.00 -13.86
C GLN A 208 17.54 2.97 -13.79
N VAL A 209 16.35 2.48 -14.11
CA VAL A 209 15.09 3.24 -14.09
C VAL A 209 14.29 2.81 -12.88
N LEU A 210 13.67 3.78 -12.19
CA LEU A 210 12.76 3.49 -11.08
C LEU A 210 11.44 2.95 -11.64
N THR A 211 11.01 1.78 -11.17
CA THR A 211 9.76 1.16 -11.59
C THR A 211 8.94 0.68 -10.41
N ILE A 212 7.63 0.57 -10.61
CA ILE A 212 6.72 -0.09 -9.68
C ILE A 212 6.67 -1.58 -10.02
N SER A 213 6.92 -2.43 -9.04
CA SER A 213 6.97 -3.87 -9.24
C SER A 213 5.57 -4.47 -9.37
N GLU A 214 5.33 -5.18 -10.48
CA GLU A 214 4.09 -5.97 -10.68
C GLU A 214 4.12 -7.32 -9.94
N ASN A 215 5.24 -7.68 -9.33
CA ASN A 215 5.42 -8.97 -8.64
C ASN A 215 4.81 -8.96 -7.23
N ILE A 216 3.56 -8.52 -7.13
CA ILE A 216 2.78 -8.56 -5.91
C ILE A 216 2.31 -10.00 -5.72
N VAL A 217 3.09 -10.79 -4.97
CA VAL A 217 2.77 -12.21 -4.72
C VAL A 217 1.58 -12.35 -3.76
N SER A 218 1.41 -11.41 -2.83
CA SER A 218 0.29 -11.38 -1.89
C SER A 218 0.14 -9.99 -1.27
N GLN A 219 -1.11 -9.56 -1.07
CA GLN A 219 -1.46 -8.43 -0.21
C GLN A 219 -2.38 -8.93 0.91
N GLN A 220 -2.15 -8.46 2.14
CA GLN A 220 -3.02 -8.73 3.28
C GLN A 220 -3.83 -7.47 3.57
N ILE A 221 -5.15 -7.60 3.53
CA ILE A 221 -6.07 -6.52 3.88
C ILE A 221 -6.49 -6.73 5.32
N ASP A 222 -6.10 -5.82 6.20
CA ASP A 222 -6.49 -5.80 7.60
C ASP A 222 -7.29 -4.52 7.89
N ASN A 223 -8.15 -4.56 8.92
CA ASN A 223 -8.86 -3.39 9.44
C ASN A 223 -9.70 -2.64 8.40
N VAL A 224 -10.62 -3.35 7.75
CA VAL A 224 -11.65 -2.77 6.89
C VAL A 224 -12.56 -1.84 7.71
N VAL A 225 -12.68 -0.58 7.30
CA VAL A 225 -13.58 0.42 7.92
C VAL A 225 -14.60 0.89 6.89
N TYR A 226 -15.87 0.61 7.15
CA TYR A 226 -16.97 1.04 6.29
C TYR A 226 -17.37 2.49 6.57
N ASN A 227 -17.58 3.27 5.51
CA ASN A 227 -18.21 4.58 5.61
C ASN A 227 -19.73 4.43 5.55
N THR A 228 -20.37 4.27 6.70
CA THR A 228 -21.83 4.10 6.82
C THR A 228 -22.59 5.41 6.58
N ASP A 229 -21.96 6.57 6.72
CA ASP A 229 -22.63 7.88 6.55
C ASP A 229 -23.07 8.12 5.09
N LYS A 230 -22.44 7.43 4.13
CA LYS A 230 -22.73 7.52 2.70
C LYS A 230 -23.49 6.32 2.14
N SER A 231 -23.97 5.41 2.99
CA SER A 231 -24.66 4.21 2.51
C SER A 231 -26.01 4.54 1.88
N THR A 232 -26.26 4.00 0.69
CA THR A 232 -27.59 4.05 0.06
C THR A 232 -28.39 2.82 0.48
N ILE A 233 -29.50 3.04 1.18
CA ILE A 233 -30.46 1.97 1.48
C ILE A 233 -31.37 1.81 0.26
N VAL A 234 -31.40 0.60 -0.30
CA VAL A 234 -32.31 0.25 -1.38
C VAL A 234 -33.50 -0.47 -0.76
N ASP A 235 -34.65 0.20 -0.75
CA ASP A 235 -35.89 -0.37 -0.22
C ASP A 235 -36.57 -1.22 -1.30
N TYR A 236 -36.85 -2.47 -0.96
CA TYR A 236 -37.66 -3.37 -1.77
C TYR A 236 -39.07 -3.45 -1.18
N PRO A 237 -40.09 -3.75 -2.01
CA PRO A 237 -41.44 -3.96 -1.49
C PRO A 237 -41.45 -5.08 -0.45
N PRO A 238 -42.32 -5.01 0.58
CA PRO A 238 -42.41 -6.04 1.61
C PRO A 238 -42.65 -7.41 1.00
N GLU A 239 -41.87 -8.40 1.44
CA GLU A 239 -42.03 -9.80 1.07
C GLU A 239 -42.62 -10.58 2.24
N ILE A 240 -43.65 -11.39 1.98
CA ILE A 240 -44.23 -12.27 3.00
C ILE A 240 -43.22 -13.39 3.30
N ILE A 241 -42.71 -13.39 4.53
CA ILE A 241 -41.70 -14.33 5.02
C ILE A 241 -42.33 -15.72 5.21
N HIS A 242 -43.52 -15.75 5.80
CA HIS A 242 -44.34 -16.94 6.03
C HIS A 242 -45.76 -16.49 6.39
N GLU A 243 -46.74 -17.30 6.03
CA GLU A 243 -48.15 -17.06 6.35
C GLU A 243 -48.67 -18.27 7.13
N THR A 244 -49.15 -18.03 8.35
CA THR A 244 -49.74 -19.04 9.22
C THR A 244 -51.14 -18.59 9.62
N ALA A 245 -52.11 -19.50 9.52
CA ALA A 245 -53.45 -19.26 10.02
C ALA A 245 -53.59 -19.87 11.41
N ILE A 246 -53.92 -19.03 12.40
CA ILE A 246 -54.28 -19.48 13.74
C ILE A 246 -55.81 -19.53 13.81
N THR A 247 -56.38 -20.70 14.05
CA THR A 247 -57.82 -20.88 14.20
C THR A 247 -58.15 -21.26 15.65
N ASN A 248 -58.98 -20.45 16.29
CA ASN A 248 -59.51 -20.76 17.61
C ASN A 248 -60.93 -21.32 17.47
N TYR A 249 -61.12 -22.58 17.87
CA TYR A 249 -62.42 -23.28 17.79
C TYR A 249 -63.25 -23.16 19.08
N GLU A 250 -62.67 -22.64 20.16
CA GLU A 250 -63.27 -22.66 21.50
C GLU A 250 -63.27 -21.26 22.15
N CYS A 251 -64.23 -21.00 23.04
CA CYS A 251 -64.37 -19.71 23.73
C CYS A 251 -63.43 -19.56 24.95
N THR A 252 -62.47 -20.47 25.12
CA THR A 252 -61.55 -20.49 26.27
C THR A 252 -60.14 -20.06 25.84
N PRO A 253 -59.45 -19.22 26.62
CA PRO A 253 -58.12 -18.73 26.25
C PRO A 253 -57.07 -19.86 26.37
N VAL A 254 -56.37 -20.13 25.26
CA VAL A 254 -55.25 -21.07 25.18
C VAL A 254 -54.02 -20.33 24.66
N VAL A 255 -52.84 -20.67 25.19
CA VAL A 255 -51.56 -20.12 24.74
C VAL A 255 -50.87 -21.14 23.84
N GLU A 256 -50.66 -20.77 22.59
CA GLU A 256 -49.91 -21.56 21.62
C GLU A 256 -48.68 -20.75 21.17
N THR A 257 -47.55 -21.41 21.00
CA THR A 257 -46.28 -20.78 20.60
C THR A 257 -45.82 -21.43 19.31
N ASP A 258 -45.62 -20.60 18.29
CA ASP A 258 -45.08 -21.02 16.99
C ASP A 258 -43.73 -20.35 16.75
N SER A 259 -42.88 -20.97 15.94
CA SER A 259 -41.53 -20.48 15.63
C SER A 259 -41.35 -20.28 14.13
N LEU A 260 -41.05 -19.04 13.73
CA LEU A 260 -40.77 -18.69 12.35
C LEU A 260 -39.25 -18.68 12.08
N SER A 261 -38.81 -19.44 11.07
CA SER A 261 -37.45 -19.38 10.54
C SER A 261 -37.46 -19.29 9.01
N LYS A 262 -36.70 -18.36 8.43
CA LYS A 262 -36.47 -18.27 6.98
C LYS A 262 -34.99 -18.00 6.71
N THR A 263 -34.47 -18.60 5.66
CA THR A 263 -33.11 -18.38 5.17
C THR A 263 -33.18 -17.53 3.91
N TYR A 264 -32.30 -16.54 3.79
CA TYR A 264 -32.17 -15.69 2.62
C TYR A 264 -30.74 -15.75 2.09
N GLN A 265 -30.59 -15.54 0.79
CA GLN A 265 -29.28 -15.36 0.17
C GLN A 265 -28.88 -13.90 0.29
N VAL A 266 -27.68 -13.65 0.80
CA VAL A 266 -27.09 -12.31 0.87
C VAL A 266 -25.93 -12.27 -0.10
N GLU A 267 -25.97 -11.33 -1.04
CA GLU A 267 -24.87 -11.06 -1.93
C GLU A 267 -24.01 -9.93 -1.36
N GLN A 268 -22.70 -10.14 -1.33
CA GLN A 268 -21.73 -9.13 -0.93
C GLN A 268 -20.70 -9.00 -2.03
N ARG A 269 -20.36 -7.75 -2.37
CA ARG A 269 -19.39 -7.45 -3.41
C ARG A 269 -18.48 -6.32 -2.97
N TRP A 270 -17.21 -6.47 -3.27
CA TRP A 270 -16.22 -5.41 -3.21
C TRP A 270 -16.06 -4.82 -4.60
N ASP A 271 -16.46 -3.57 -4.75
CA ASP A 271 -16.20 -2.80 -5.95
C ASP A 271 -15.01 -1.89 -5.71
N ASN A 272 -13.94 -2.13 -6.46
CA ASN A 272 -12.78 -1.27 -6.42
C ASN A 272 -13.07 -0.04 -7.28
N THR A 273 -13.10 1.14 -6.66
CA THR A 273 -13.18 2.40 -7.39
C THR A 273 -11.88 2.76 -8.10
N TYR A 274 -10.79 2.02 -7.85
CA TYR A 274 -9.44 2.21 -8.40
C TYR A 274 -8.75 0.87 -8.65
N SER A 275 -7.83 0.80 -9.62
CA SER A 275 -7.12 -0.44 -9.96
C SER A 275 -6.03 -0.81 -8.95
N VAL A 276 -5.75 -2.12 -8.86
CA VAL A 276 -4.57 -2.72 -8.21
C VAL A 276 -3.44 -2.83 -9.22
#